data_AF-A0A653RL84-F1
#
_entry.id   AF-A0A653RL84-F1
#
_cell.length_a   1.000
_cell.length_b   1.000
_cell.length_c   1.000
_cell.angle_alpha   90.00
_cell.angle_beta   90.00
_cell.angle_gamma   90.00
#
_symmetry.space_group_name_H-M   'P 1'
#
loop_
_entity.id
_entity.type
_entity.pdbx_description
1 polymer ?
#
loop_
_entity_poly.entity_id
_entity_poly.type
_entity_poly.pdbx_seq_one_letter_code
_entity_poly.pdbx_strand_id
1 'polypeptide(L)'
;MDPRADEGGFGLVELIVAMFLLAIITIALIPALYNGLIYAARQSTTATATRQLNTLVEQARQTHTCNSVMSAASTQSFTDGAKQVFTTSGTYSCTTGSVASLNLTAKDSDNRTLASVKALVYIP
;
A
#
# COMPACT_ATOMS: atom_id res chain seq x y z
N MET A 1 -26.64 35.01 52.44
CA MET A 1 -26.82 33.54 52.46
C MET A 1 -27.84 33.20 51.38
N ASP A 2 -27.59 32.32 50.41
CA ASP A 2 -26.49 31.36 50.24
C ASP A 2 -26.47 30.92 48.76
N PRO A 3 -25.38 31.11 47.99
CA PRO A 3 -25.23 30.55 46.66
C PRO A 3 -24.53 29.20 46.79
N ARG A 4 -25.19 28.23 47.43
CA ARG A 4 -24.80 26.83 47.29
C ARG A 4 -25.27 26.37 45.93
N ALA A 5 -24.42 26.66 44.96
CA ALA A 5 -24.44 26.05 43.65
C ALA A 5 -24.71 24.56 43.81
N ASP A 6 -25.52 24.03 42.89
CA ASP A 6 -25.59 22.62 42.55
C ASP A 6 -24.19 21.98 42.59
N GLU A 7 -23.82 21.43 43.74
CA GLU A 7 -22.75 20.44 43.87
C GLU A 7 -23.34 19.10 43.44
N GLY A 8 -23.87 19.07 42.21
CA GLY A 8 -24.32 17.89 41.49
C GLY A 8 -23.11 17.04 41.13
N GLY A 9 -22.60 16.29 42.11
CA GLY A 9 -21.56 15.29 41.89
C GLY A 9 -22.07 14.18 40.96
N PHE A 10 -21.23 13.80 39.99
CA PHE A 10 -21.49 12.70 39.06
C PHE A 10 -21.86 11.42 39.82
N GLY A 11 -23.08 10.95 39.64
CA GLY A 11 -23.59 9.80 40.39
C GLY A 11 -22.90 8.50 39.95
N LEU A 12 -22.75 7.53 40.87
CA LEU A 12 -22.21 6.20 40.54
C LEU A 12 -22.99 5.52 39.40
N VAL A 13 -24.31 5.75 39.34
CA VAL A 13 -25.17 5.27 38.25
C VAL A 13 -24.79 5.91 36.91
N GLU A 14 -24.48 7.19 36.88
CA GLU A 14 -24.12 7.91 35.66
C GLU A 14 -22.81 7.40 35.07
N LEU A 15 -21.84 7.05 35.93
CA LEU A 15 -20.57 6.43 35.54
C LEU A 15 -20.78 5.04 34.93
N ILE A 16 -21.64 4.22 35.53
CA ILE A 16 -21.98 2.91 34.97
C ILE A 16 -22.64 3.06 33.60
N VAL A 17 -23.58 4.01 33.45
CA VAL A 17 -24.25 4.27 32.17
C VAL A 17 -23.24 4.78 31.13
N ALA A 18 -22.34 5.69 31.49
CA ALA A 18 -21.31 6.21 30.58
C ALA A 18 -20.36 5.10 30.10
N MET A 19 -19.90 4.22 30.99
CA MET A 19 -19.06 3.08 30.62
C MET A 19 -19.82 2.06 29.75
N PHE A 20 -21.10 1.84 30.02
CA PHE A 20 -21.94 0.94 29.22
C PHE A 20 -22.14 1.49 27.80
N LEU A 21 -22.42 2.79 27.67
CA LEU A 21 -22.51 3.46 26.37
C LEU A 21 -21.18 3.43 25.62
N LEU A 22 -20.06 3.67 26.30
CA LEU A 22 -18.73 3.56 25.71
C LEU A 22 -18.46 2.14 25.18
N ALA A 23 -18.83 1.11 25.94
CA ALA A 23 -18.66 -0.28 25.52
C ALA A 23 -19.47 -0.59 24.25
N ILE A 24 -20.74 -0.16 24.19
CA ILE A 24 -21.61 -0.35 23.01
C ILE A 24 -21.01 0.34 21.78
N ILE A 25 -20.59 1.61 21.93
CA ILE A 25 -19.99 2.38 20.83
C ILE A 25 -18.70 1.71 20.35
N THR A 26 -17.85 1.27 21.27
CA THR A 26 -16.59 0.62 20.92
C THR A 26 -16.84 -0.67 20.13
N ILE A 27 -17.77 -1.52 20.58
CA ILE A 27 -18.13 -2.76 19.88
C ILE A 27 -18.67 -2.46 18.48
N ALA A 28 -19.48 -1.40 18.33
CA ALA A 28 -20.00 -0.98 17.03
C ALA A 28 -18.90 -0.49 16.06
N LEU A 29 -17.83 0.12 16.58
CA LEU A 29 -16.76 0.72 15.75
C LEU A 29 -15.63 -0.24 15.38
N ILE A 30 -15.40 -1.32 16.15
CA ILE A 30 -14.32 -2.29 15.89
C ILE A 30 -14.30 -2.81 14.44
N PRO A 31 -15.43 -3.25 13.84
CA PRO A 31 -15.41 -3.77 12.47
C PRO A 31 -14.99 -2.71 11.45
N ALA A 32 -15.41 -1.46 11.64
CA ALA A 32 -15.04 -0.35 10.76
C ALA A 32 -13.55 -0.03 10.86
N LEU A 33 -13.00 -0.01 12.08
CA LEU A 33 -11.58 0.22 12.33
C LEU A 33 -10.71 -0.88 11.71
N TYR A 34 -11.10 -2.15 11.90
CA TYR A 34 -10.38 -3.30 11.36
C TYR A 34 -10.31 -3.26 9.84
N ASN A 35 -11.46 -3.02 9.20
CA ASN A 35 -11.51 -2.88 7.74
C ASN A 35 -10.67 -1.68 7.27
N GLY A 36 -10.81 -0.52 7.91
CA GLY A 36 -10.06 0.69 7.58
C GLY A 36 -8.55 0.48 7.62
N LEU A 37 -8.05 -0.22 8.65
CA LEU A 37 -6.63 -0.53 8.78
C LEU A 37 -6.13 -1.46 7.66
N ILE A 38 -6.90 -2.50 7.32
CA ILE A 38 -6.55 -3.42 6.21
C ILE A 38 -6.49 -2.67 4.89
N TYR A 39 -7.47 -1.81 4.61
CA TYR A 39 -7.47 -1.01 3.38
C TYR A 39 -6.28 -0.06 3.32
N ALA A 40 -5.96 0.61 4.43
CA ALA A 40 -4.78 1.47 4.50
C ALA A 40 -3.48 0.69 4.26
N ALA A 41 -3.34 -0.50 4.84
CA ALA A 41 -2.17 -1.37 4.63
C ALA A 41 -2.04 -1.79 3.16
N ARG A 42 -3.11 -2.28 2.53
CA ARG A 42 -3.12 -2.68 1.11
C ARG A 42 -2.77 -1.52 0.17
N GLN A 43 -3.28 -0.33 0.47
CA GLN A 43 -2.97 0.86 -0.32
C GLN A 43 -1.51 1.29 -0.18
N SER A 44 -0.94 1.15 1.02
CA SER A 44 0.48 1.39 1.27
C SER A 44 1.37 0.41 0.47
N THR A 45 1.03 -0.88 0.47
CA THR A 45 1.73 -1.90 -0.34
C THR A 45 1.63 -1.57 -1.83
N THR A 46 0.44 -1.19 -2.31
CA THR A 46 0.21 -0.81 -3.72
C THR A 46 1.03 0.40 -4.14
N ALA A 47 1.10 1.42 -3.29
CA ALA A 47 1.94 2.61 -3.54
C ALA A 47 3.43 2.25 -3.56
N THR A 48 3.87 1.38 -2.64
CA THR A 48 5.26 0.89 -2.59
C THR A 48 5.61 0.08 -3.84
N ALA A 49 4.72 -0.83 -4.27
CA ALA A 49 4.88 -1.59 -5.49
C ALA A 49 4.98 -0.68 -6.72
N THR A 50 4.13 0.35 -6.82
CA THR A 50 4.18 1.34 -7.90
C THR A 50 5.52 2.08 -7.93
N ARG A 51 6.04 2.49 -6.77
CA ARG A 51 7.36 3.13 -6.66
C ARG A 51 8.47 2.20 -7.14
N GLN A 52 8.46 0.93 -6.73
CA GLN A 52 9.45 -0.05 -7.17
C GLN A 52 9.41 -0.30 -8.68
N LEU A 53 8.21 -0.44 -9.25
CA LEU A 53 8.04 -0.57 -10.71
C LEU A 53 8.66 0.61 -11.46
N ASN A 54 8.43 1.84 -10.98
CA ASN A 54 9.03 3.03 -11.58
C ASN A 54 10.56 3.04 -11.43
N THR A 55 11.10 2.63 -10.28
CA THR A 55 12.56 2.51 -10.09
C THR A 55 13.18 1.56 -11.11
N LEU A 56 12.56 0.40 -11.37
CA LEU A 56 13.04 -0.56 -12.36
C LEU A 56 13.01 0.01 -13.79
N VAL A 57 11.94 0.74 -14.13
CA VAL A 57 11.81 1.43 -15.43
C VAL A 57 12.92 2.47 -15.58
N GLU A 58 13.13 3.31 -14.57
CA GLU A 58 14.15 4.37 -14.64
C GLU A 58 15.57 3.81 -14.67
N GLN A 59 15.84 2.70 -13.97
CA GLN A 59 17.13 2.01 -14.05
C GLN A 59 17.40 1.46 -15.46
N ALA A 60 16.37 0.88 -16.12
CA ALA A 60 16.49 0.45 -17.51
C ALA A 60 16.72 1.64 -18.46
N ARG A 61 16.05 2.77 -18.20
CA ARG A 61 16.24 4.02 -18.97
C ARG A 61 17.63 4.60 -18.83
N GLN A 62 18.25 4.53 -17.66
CA GLN A 62 19.59 5.08 -17.44
C GLN A 62 20.69 4.24 -18.10
N THR A 63 20.50 2.93 -18.18
CA THR A 63 21.53 2.01 -18.68
C THR A 63 21.51 1.85 -20.19
N HIS A 64 20.34 2.02 -20.83
CA HIS A 64 20.18 1.93 -22.29
C HIS A 64 20.66 0.60 -22.91
N THR A 65 20.53 -0.54 -22.20
CA THR A 65 20.91 -1.86 -22.74
C THR A 65 19.75 -2.85 -22.70
N CYS A 66 19.71 -3.79 -23.64
CA CYS A 66 18.73 -4.88 -23.60
C CYS A 66 18.82 -5.72 -22.33
N ASN A 67 20.02 -5.88 -21.77
CA ASN A 67 20.22 -6.60 -20.51
C ASN A 67 19.52 -5.88 -19.35
N SER A 68 19.57 -4.55 -19.29
CA SER A 68 18.87 -3.78 -18.25
C SER A 68 17.35 -3.90 -18.36
N VAL A 69 16.80 -3.87 -19.58
CA VAL A 69 15.36 -4.05 -19.84
C VAL A 69 14.92 -5.48 -19.47
N MET A 70 15.69 -6.49 -19.86
CA MET A 70 15.46 -7.88 -19.49
C MET A 70 15.52 -8.09 -17.98
N SER A 71 16.52 -7.50 -17.30
CA SER A 71 16.66 -7.59 -15.84
C SER A 71 15.47 -6.95 -15.12
N ALA A 72 14.97 -5.81 -15.62
CA ALA A 72 13.77 -5.16 -15.09
C ALA A 72 12.50 -6.01 -15.27
N ALA A 73 12.40 -6.76 -16.36
CA ALA A 73 11.28 -7.66 -16.64
C ALA A 73 11.35 -9.00 -15.88
N SER A 74 12.53 -9.36 -15.34
CA SER A 74 12.69 -10.59 -14.57
C SER A 74 11.90 -10.56 -13.26
N THR A 75 11.56 -11.74 -12.74
CA THR A 75 10.83 -11.84 -11.48
C THR A 75 11.72 -11.40 -10.32
N GLN A 76 11.29 -10.36 -9.60
CA GLN A 76 11.97 -9.86 -8.40
C GLN A 76 10.99 -9.82 -7.23
N SER A 77 11.47 -10.13 -6.04
CA SER A 77 10.65 -10.14 -4.81
C SER A 77 11.04 -8.98 -3.91
N PHE A 78 10.05 -8.26 -3.41
CA PHE A 78 10.20 -7.13 -2.51
C PHE A 78 9.33 -7.33 -1.27
N THR A 79 9.77 -6.76 -0.16
CA THR A 79 9.03 -6.75 1.10
C THR A 79 8.76 -5.30 1.48
N ASP A 80 7.51 -4.96 1.78
CA ASP A 80 7.14 -3.61 2.21
C ASP A 80 7.35 -3.40 3.73
N GLY A 81 7.08 -2.17 4.20
CA GLY A 81 7.17 -1.84 5.63
C GLY A 81 6.12 -2.54 6.52
N ALA A 82 5.05 -3.06 5.93
CA ALA A 82 4.04 -3.88 6.60
C ALA A 82 4.38 -5.38 6.58
N LYS A 83 5.58 -5.75 6.11
CA LYS A 83 6.08 -7.12 5.93
C LYS A 83 5.28 -7.94 4.91
N GLN A 84 4.55 -7.29 4.01
CA GLN A 84 3.91 -7.94 2.88
C GLN A 84 4.92 -8.14 1.76
N VAL A 85 4.94 -9.34 1.20
CA VAL A 85 5.81 -9.70 0.08
C VAL A 85 5.03 -9.54 -1.22
N PHE A 86 5.62 -8.81 -2.16
CA PHE A 86 5.09 -8.70 -3.51
C PHE A 86 6.21 -8.96 -4.52
N THR A 87 5.81 -9.41 -5.71
CA THR A 87 6.72 -9.75 -6.80
C THR A 87 6.48 -8.82 -7.98
N THR A 88 7.54 -8.41 -8.68
CA THR A 88 7.44 -7.71 -9.95
C THR A 88 7.87 -8.64 -11.06
N SER A 89 7.15 -8.66 -12.17
CA SER A 89 7.54 -9.41 -13.37
C SER A 89 6.96 -8.71 -14.60
N GLY A 90 7.50 -9.00 -15.77
CA GLY A 90 7.04 -8.33 -16.97
C GLY A 90 7.40 -9.01 -18.27
N THR A 91 6.98 -8.35 -19.34
CA THR A 91 7.35 -8.69 -20.71
C THR A 91 8.14 -7.53 -21.29
N TYR A 92 9.08 -7.86 -22.17
CA TYR A 92 9.90 -6.86 -22.84
C TYR A 92 10.09 -7.23 -24.31
N SER A 93 10.30 -6.21 -25.13
CA SER A 93 10.87 -6.37 -26.46
C SER A 93 12.08 -5.45 -26.56
N CYS A 94 13.20 -5.98 -27.06
CA CYS A 94 14.42 -5.19 -27.18
C CYS A 94 15.12 -5.48 -28.50
N THR A 95 15.51 -4.41 -29.17
CA THR A 95 16.31 -4.42 -30.40
C THR A 95 17.24 -3.23 -30.32
N THR A 96 18.53 -3.46 -30.57
CA THR A 96 19.55 -2.39 -30.58
C THR A 96 19.27 -1.37 -31.67
N GLY A 97 19.58 -0.10 -31.43
CA GLY A 97 19.25 1.00 -32.34
C GLY A 97 17.75 1.29 -32.48
N SER A 98 16.93 0.93 -31.48
CA SER A 98 15.47 1.08 -31.51
C SER A 98 14.87 1.31 -30.12
N VAL A 99 13.58 1.65 -30.08
CA VAL A 99 12.85 1.81 -28.82
C VAL A 99 12.39 0.44 -28.32
N ALA A 100 12.90 0.02 -27.18
CA ALA A 100 12.46 -1.16 -26.45
C ALA A 100 11.15 -0.88 -25.71
N SER A 101 10.25 -1.88 -25.69
CA SER A 101 9.03 -1.84 -24.88
C SER A 101 9.20 -2.65 -23.61
N LEU A 102 8.68 -2.14 -22.51
CA LEU A 102 8.73 -2.77 -21.19
C LEU A 102 7.35 -2.67 -20.54
N ASN A 103 6.77 -3.82 -20.18
CA ASN A 103 5.50 -3.88 -19.48
C ASN A 103 5.70 -4.70 -18.20
N LEU A 104 5.63 -4.03 -17.05
CA LEU A 104 5.85 -4.64 -15.74
C LEU A 104 4.54 -4.67 -14.95
N THR A 105 4.40 -5.69 -14.12
CA THR A 105 3.29 -5.86 -13.20
C THR A 105 3.82 -6.30 -11.84
N ALA A 106 3.34 -5.63 -10.80
CA ALA A 106 3.56 -6.04 -9.42
C ALA A 106 2.36 -6.85 -8.93
N LYS A 107 2.62 -7.99 -8.30
CA LYS A 107 1.62 -8.88 -7.74
C LYS A 107 1.92 -9.25 -6.30
N ASP A 108 0.86 -9.35 -5.50
CA ASP A 108 0.94 -9.89 -4.15
C ASP A 108 1.17 -11.41 -4.16
N SER A 109 1.49 -11.98 -3.01
CA SER A 109 1.49 -13.41 -2.67
C SER A 109 0.25 -14.17 -3.15
N ASP A 110 -0.93 -13.55 -3.09
CA ASP A 110 -2.20 -14.08 -3.62
C ASP A 110 -2.32 -13.97 -5.16
N ASN A 111 -1.25 -13.61 -5.87
CA ASN A 111 -1.21 -13.36 -7.32
C ASN A 111 -2.17 -12.23 -7.80
N ARG A 112 -2.62 -11.38 -6.86
CA ARG A 112 -3.43 -10.19 -7.16
C ARG A 112 -2.54 -9.08 -7.71
N THR A 113 -2.97 -8.45 -8.80
CA THR A 113 -2.24 -7.31 -9.37
C THR A 113 -2.39 -6.10 -8.45
N LEU A 114 -1.26 -5.59 -7.99
CA LEU A 114 -1.17 -4.38 -7.18
C LEU A 114 -1.00 -3.15 -8.07
N ALA A 115 -0.10 -3.23 -9.05
CA ALA A 115 0.20 -2.14 -9.97
C ALA A 115 0.75 -2.68 -11.29
N SER A 116 0.59 -1.90 -12.36
CA SER A 116 1.19 -2.19 -13.66
C SER A 116 1.75 -0.90 -14.26
N VAL A 117 2.87 -1.01 -14.96
CA VAL A 117 3.50 0.11 -15.69
C VAL A 117 3.90 -0.34 -17.08
N LYS A 118 3.69 0.54 -18.06
CA LYS A 118 4.18 0.40 -19.42
C LYS A 118 5.16 1.52 -19.70
N ALA A 119 6.33 1.17 -20.21
CA ALA A 119 7.40 2.10 -20.50
C ALA A 119 8.04 1.81 -21.85
N LEU A 120 8.60 2.88 -22.42
CA LEU A 120 9.45 2.85 -23.59
C LEU A 120 10.85 3.28 -23.16
N VAL A 121 11.86 2.57 -23.67
CA VAL A 121 13.28 2.80 -23.38
C VAL A 121 14.04 2.83 -24.71
N TYR A 122 14.75 3.92 -24.99
CA TYR A 122 15.59 3.98 -26.18
C TYR A 122 16.89 3.20 -25.96
N ILE A 123 17.22 2.32 -26.90
CA ILE A 123 18.46 1.53 -26.92
C ILE A 123 19.27 2.00 -28.12
N PRO A 124 20.46 2.58 -27.93
CA PRO A 124 21.33 3.01 -29.02
C PRO A 124 21.82 1.84 -29.87
#